data_AF-A0A5J5GI47-F1
#
_entry.id   AF-A0A5J5GI47-F1
#
_cell.length_a   1.000
_cell.length_b   1.000
_cell.length_c   1.000
_cell.angle_alpha   90.00
_cell.angle_beta   90.00
_cell.angle_gamma   90.00
#
_symmetry.space_group_name_H-M   'P 1'
#
loop_
_entity.id
_entity.type
_entity.pdbx_description
1 polymer ?
#
loop_
_entity_poly.entity_id
_entity_poly.type
_entity_poly.pdbx_seq_one_letter_code
_entity_poly.pdbx_strand_id
1 'polypeptide(L)'
;MPKNKIQKNEVISATLLTDRQYKSSVINNAFTDANKDRYKSITDLALEDLTGTAEAYKAGAIDSEQEVSEQIRIFLEEYAVNLINLLTSKKEEE
;
A
#
# COMPACT_ATOMS: atom_id res chain seq x y z
N MET A 1 32.22 2.80 23.94
CA MET A 1 31.06 3.71 24.09
C MET A 1 30.09 3.51 22.92
N PRO A 2 28.85 3.01 23.12
CA PRO A 2 27.92 2.62 22.05
C PRO A 2 26.90 3.72 21.66
N LYS A 3 27.23 4.99 21.80
CA LYS A 3 26.28 6.12 21.58
C LYS A 3 25.83 6.27 20.13
N ASN A 4 26.66 5.83 19.17
CA ASN A 4 26.45 6.10 17.75
C ASN A 4 25.40 5.18 17.07
N LYS A 5 25.16 3.98 17.63
CA LYS A 5 24.13 3.04 17.12
C LYS A 5 22.73 3.38 17.62
N ILE A 6 22.62 3.88 18.85
CA ILE A 6 21.35 4.21 19.50
C ILE A 6 20.72 5.45 18.83
N GLN A 7 21.51 6.50 18.60
CA GLN A 7 21.04 7.70 17.87
C GLN A 7 20.60 7.41 16.44
N LYS A 8 21.29 6.50 15.72
CA LYS A 8 20.86 6.09 14.37
C LYS A 8 19.50 5.40 14.37
N ASN A 9 19.24 4.52 15.34
CA ASN A 9 17.96 3.82 15.44
C ASN A 9 16.79 4.75 15.81
N GLU A 10 17.02 5.75 16.67
CA GLU A 10 16.01 6.76 17.00
C GLU A 10 15.65 7.63 15.79
N VAL A 11 16.65 8.06 15.01
CA VAL A 11 16.44 8.86 13.79
C VAL A 11 15.68 8.08 12.71
N ILE A 12 15.99 6.79 12.52
CA ILE A 12 15.27 5.91 11.59
C ILE A 12 13.82 5.73 12.06
N SER A 13 13.61 5.50 13.35
CA SER A 13 12.28 5.30 13.92
C SER A 13 11.41 6.56 13.80
N ALA A 14 11.98 7.75 14.03
CA ALA A 14 11.30 9.02 13.86
C ALA A 14 10.91 9.28 12.40
N THR A 15 11.83 9.03 11.45
CA THR A 15 11.57 9.16 10.01
C THR A 15 10.43 8.25 9.56
N LEU A 16 10.43 6.99 10.00
CA LEU A 16 9.36 6.02 9.70
C LEU A 16 8.02 6.36 10.35
N LEU A 17 8.03 7.08 11.47
CA LEU A 17 6.80 7.55 12.12
C LEU A 17 6.17 8.69 11.30
N THR A 18 6.99 9.65 10.88
CA THR A 18 6.57 10.78 10.04
C THR A 18 6.07 10.30 8.67
N ASP A 19 6.74 9.33 8.06
CA ASP A 19 6.33 8.73 6.79
C ASP A 19 4.97 8.01 6.90
N ARG A 20 4.76 7.25 7.99
CA ARG A 20 3.45 6.63 8.26
C ARG A 20 2.33 7.64 8.46
N GLN A 21 2.61 8.72 9.21
CA GLN A 21 1.64 9.79 9.43
C GLN A 21 1.29 10.53 8.14
N TYR A 22 2.29 10.82 7.30
CA TYR A 22 2.10 11.41 5.98
C TYR A 22 1.28 10.51 5.06
N LYS A 23 1.63 9.22 4.97
CA LYS A 23 0.86 8.24 4.18
C LYS A 23 -0.59 8.12 4.66
N SER A 24 -0.79 8.11 5.98
CA SER A 24 -2.14 8.06 6.57
C SER A 24 -2.94 9.33 6.28
N SER A 25 -2.31 10.51 6.32
CA SER A 25 -3.00 11.77 6.00
C SER A 25 -3.37 11.86 4.52
N VAL A 26 -2.50 11.41 3.61
CA VAL A 26 -2.80 11.31 2.18
C VAL A 26 -3.98 10.38 1.93
N ILE A 27 -4.02 9.20 2.57
CA ILE A 27 -5.14 8.25 2.47
C ILE A 27 -6.42 8.86 3.04
N ASN A 28 -6.38 9.49 4.21
CA ASN A 28 -7.56 10.13 4.82
C ASN A 28 -8.08 11.31 3.97
N ASN A 29 -7.20 12.04 3.29
CA ASN A 29 -7.59 13.11 2.36
C ASN A 29 -8.17 12.54 1.04
N ALA A 30 -7.76 11.33 0.63
CA ALA A 30 -8.37 10.60 -0.48
C ALA A 30 -9.76 10.09 -0.12
N PHE A 31 -9.91 9.62 1.12
CA PHE A 31 -11.14 9.06 1.67
C PHE A 31 -12.12 10.17 2.03
N THR A 32 -12.85 10.63 1.03
CA THR A 32 -13.98 11.55 1.20
C THR A 32 -15.27 10.88 0.80
N ASP A 33 -16.42 11.36 1.28
CA ASP A 33 -17.72 10.77 0.96
C ASP A 33 -17.95 10.66 -0.57
N ALA A 34 -17.45 11.62 -1.34
CA ALA A 34 -17.51 11.61 -2.81
C ALA A 34 -16.74 10.44 -3.47
N ASN A 35 -15.69 9.96 -2.82
CA ASN A 35 -14.76 8.97 -3.38
C ASN A 35 -14.82 7.62 -2.64
N LYS A 36 -15.68 7.50 -1.63
CA LYS A 36 -15.77 6.36 -0.72
C LYS A 36 -16.04 5.04 -1.43
N ASP A 37 -16.98 5.03 -2.38
CA ASP A 37 -17.34 3.81 -3.11
C ASP A 37 -16.22 3.38 -4.07
N ARG A 38 -15.55 4.33 -4.71
CA ARG A 38 -14.37 4.05 -5.55
C ARG A 38 -13.20 3.54 -4.70
N TYR A 39 -12.91 4.16 -3.56
CA TYR A 39 -11.90 3.67 -2.62
C TYR A 39 -12.23 2.25 -2.16
N LYS A 40 -13.48 1.99 -1.75
CA LYS A 40 -13.93 0.66 -1.34
C LYS A 40 -13.72 -0.36 -2.45
N SER A 41 -14.12 -0.04 -3.69
CA SER A 41 -13.92 -0.94 -4.84
C SER A 41 -12.45 -1.23 -5.09
N ILE A 42 -11.57 -0.22 -4.99
CA ILE A 42 -10.12 -0.40 -5.16
C ILE A 42 -9.58 -1.32 -4.05
N THR A 43 -9.99 -1.12 -2.80
CA THR A 43 -9.58 -1.96 -1.66
C THR A 43 -10.13 -3.39 -1.76
N ASP A 44 -11.37 -3.57 -2.23
CA ASP A 44 -11.97 -4.90 -2.39
C ASP A 44 -11.24 -5.70 -3.47
N LEU A 45 -10.97 -5.10 -4.64
CA LEU A 45 -10.19 -5.71 -5.72
C LEU A 45 -8.78 -6.07 -5.23
N ALA A 46 -8.14 -5.13 -4.53
CA ALA A 46 -6.83 -5.35 -3.93
C ALA A 46 -6.80 -6.54 -2.96
N LEU A 47 -7.86 -6.71 -2.15
CA LEU A 47 -7.98 -7.84 -1.24
C LEU A 47 -8.20 -9.16 -1.99
N GLU A 48 -8.99 -9.14 -3.07
CA GLU A 48 -9.24 -10.29 -3.93
C GLU A 48 -7.94 -10.80 -4.58
N ASP A 49 -7.13 -9.91 -5.18
CA ASP A 49 -5.87 -10.27 -5.83
C ASP A 49 -4.85 -10.87 -4.84
N LEU A 50 -4.75 -10.28 -3.64
CA LEU A 50 -3.85 -10.77 -2.59
C LEU A 50 -4.32 -12.13 -2.05
N THR A 51 -5.63 -12.30 -1.86
CA THR A 51 -6.20 -13.57 -1.40
C THR A 51 -6.02 -14.65 -2.47
N GLY A 52 -6.30 -14.33 -3.73
CA GLY A 52 -6.10 -15.25 -4.87
C GLY A 52 -4.65 -15.69 -5.01
N THR A 53 -3.68 -14.78 -4.84
CA THR A 53 -2.26 -15.10 -4.84
C THR A 53 -1.89 -16.06 -3.69
N ALA A 54 -2.39 -15.80 -2.48
CA ALA A 54 -2.14 -16.64 -1.32
C ALA A 54 -2.77 -18.03 -1.44
N GLU A 55 -3.99 -18.11 -2.00
CA GLU A 55 -4.67 -19.37 -2.26
C GLU A 55 -3.98 -20.18 -3.36
N ALA A 56 -3.53 -19.53 -4.44
CA ALA A 56 -2.77 -20.17 -5.51
C ALA A 56 -1.45 -20.75 -5.00
N TYR A 57 -0.72 -20.02 -4.14
CA TYR A 57 0.48 -20.54 -3.49
C TYR A 57 0.17 -21.73 -2.58
N LYS A 58 -0.86 -21.62 -1.74
CA LYS A 58 -1.28 -22.70 -0.83
C LYS A 58 -1.73 -23.96 -1.59
N ALA A 59 -2.38 -23.78 -2.74
CA ALA A 59 -2.82 -24.88 -3.60
C ALA A 59 -1.67 -25.52 -4.41
N GLY A 60 -0.48 -24.93 -4.40
CA GLY A 60 0.65 -25.36 -5.24
C GLY A 60 0.41 -25.10 -6.72
N ALA A 61 -0.37 -24.07 -7.05
CA ALA A 61 -0.48 -23.53 -8.41
C ALA A 61 0.61 -22.48 -8.71
N ILE A 62 1.13 -21.85 -7.65
CA ILE A 62 2.37 -21.08 -7.66
C ILE A 62 3.34 -21.80 -6.74
N ASP A 63 4.50 -22.19 -7.27
CA ASP A 63 5.38 -23.15 -6.60
C ASP A 63 6.65 -22.47 -6.07
N SER A 64 6.86 -21.21 -6.45
CA SER A 64 8.04 -20.45 -6.08
C SER A 64 7.70 -19.21 -5.26
N GLU A 65 8.44 -19.02 -4.17
CA GLU A 65 8.37 -17.80 -3.37
C GLU A 65 8.70 -16.55 -4.19
N GLN A 66 9.51 -16.71 -5.24
CA GLN A 66 9.90 -15.62 -6.13
C GLN A 66 8.72 -15.14 -7.00
N GLU A 67 7.90 -16.07 -7.49
CA GLU A 67 6.69 -15.75 -8.24
C GLU A 67 5.61 -15.14 -7.35
N VAL A 68 5.41 -15.67 -6.13
CA VAL A 68 4.54 -15.03 -5.13
C VAL A 68 4.99 -13.60 -4.82
N SER A 69 6.29 -13.40 -4.63
CA SER A 69 6.85 -12.07 -4.36
C SER A 69 6.63 -11.11 -5.52
N GLU A 70 6.73 -11.59 -6.75
CA GLU A 70 6.47 -10.79 -7.96
C GLU A 70 4.98 -10.44 -8.09
N GLN A 71 4.07 -11.38 -7.81
CA GLN A 71 2.64 -11.12 -7.79
C GLN A 71 2.26 -10.08 -6.73
N ILE A 72 2.82 -10.20 -5.51
CA ILE A 72 2.63 -9.21 -4.45
C ILE A 72 3.18 -7.84 -4.86
N ARG A 73 4.31 -7.79 -5.58
CA ARG A 73 4.90 -6.54 -6.09
C ARG A 73 3.97 -5.86 -7.10
N ILE A 74 3.52 -6.60 -8.11
CA ILE A 74 2.59 -6.10 -9.14
C ILE A 74 1.31 -5.57 -8.46
N PHE A 75 0.73 -6.36 -7.56
CA PHE A 75 -0.41 -5.97 -6.75
C PHE A 75 -0.20 -4.62 -6.02
N LEU A 76 0.93 -4.45 -5.32
CA LEU A 76 1.21 -3.22 -4.58
C LEU A 76 1.39 -2.01 -5.52
N GLU A 77 1.98 -2.22 -6.70
CA GLU A 77 2.13 -1.19 -7.73
C GLU A 77 0.77 -0.75 -8.29
N GLU A 78 -0.10 -1.70 -8.65
CA GLU A 78 -1.45 -1.42 -9.15
C GLU A 78 -2.33 -0.74 -8.10
N TYR A 79 -2.29 -1.21 -6.85
CA TYR A 79 -3.00 -0.56 -5.74
C TYR A 79 -2.53 0.88 -5.55
N ALA A 80 -1.22 1.14 -5.59
CA ALA A 80 -0.67 2.48 -5.47
C ALA A 80 -1.12 3.40 -6.62
N VAL A 81 -1.10 2.92 -7.86
CA VAL A 81 -1.57 3.70 -9.03
C VAL A 81 -3.06 4.02 -8.92
N ASN A 82 -3.89 3.06 -8.52
CA ASN A 82 -5.32 3.27 -8.35
C ASN A 82 -5.63 4.31 -7.27
N LEU A 83 -4.88 4.29 -6.15
CA LEU A 83 -4.99 5.31 -5.11
C LEU A 83 -4.52 6.69 -5.58
N ILE A 84 -3.45 6.77 -6.36
CA ILE A 84 -2.99 8.04 -6.96
C ILE A 84 -4.06 8.59 -7.91
N ASN A 85 -4.64 7.75 -8.76
CA ASN A 85 -5.70 8.16 -9.69
C ASN A 85 -6.94 8.66 -8.97
N LEU A 86 -7.31 8.05 -7.84
CA LEU A 86 -8.39 8.51 -6.98
C LEU A 86 -8.12 9.91 -6.41
N LEU A 87 -6.86 10.21 -6.09
CA LEU A 87 -6.42 11.49 -5.56
C LEU A 87 -6.31 12.59 -6.63
N THR A 88 -5.89 12.24 -7.84
CA THR A 88 -5.70 13.20 -8.95
C THR A 88 -7.00 13.53 -9.67
N SER A 89 -7.97 12.62 -9.72
CA SER A 89 -9.27 12.88 -10.37
C SER A 89 -10.12 13.95 -9.65
N LYS A 90 -9.74 14.38 -8.44
CA LYS A 90 -10.31 15.58 -7.78
C LYS A 90 -9.85 16.91 -8.38
N LYS A 91 -8.70 16.96 -9.06
CA LYS A 91 -8.11 18.22 -9.55
C LYS A 91 -8.67 18.69 -10.89
N GLU A 92 -9.42 17.85 -11.60
CA GLU A 92 -9.94 18.19 -12.94
C GLU A 92 -11.36 18.77 -12.90
N GLU A 93 -11.99 18.83 -11.72
CA GLU A 93 -13.34 19.38 -11.52
C GLU A 93 -13.34 20.82 -10.93
N GLU A 94 -12.17 21.44 -10.73
CA GLU A 94 -11.99 22.87 -10.36
C GLU A 94 -11.58 23.72 -11.57
#